data_AF-A0A4Q0T1L3-F1
#
_entry.id   AF-A0A4Q0T1L3-F1
#
_cell.length_a   1.000
_cell.length_b   1.000
_cell.length_c   1.000
_cell.angle_alpha   90.00
_cell.angle_beta   90.00
_cell.angle_gamma   90.00
#
_symmetry.space_group_name_H-M   'P 1'
#
loop_
_entity.id
_entity.type
_entity.pdbx_description
1 polymer ?
#
loop_
_entity_poly.entity_id
_entity_poly.type
_entity_poly.pdbx_seq_one_letter_code
_entity_poly.pdbx_strand_id
1 'polypeptide(L)'
;MNTFRIAYIVCSSAAAICALAAAVYWYLSSRPTPTLCEVPGASISDVPELYTLNVQVDVYAVRDALIETSTLNKKAAIWSAVAALFGAAAAILGIM
;
A
#
# COMPACT_ATOMS: atom_id res chain seq x y z
N MET A 1 21.35 11.89 31.80
CA MET A 1 20.70 12.11 30.50
C MET A 1 19.29 12.59 30.78
N ASN A 2 18.90 13.80 30.34
CA ASN A 2 17.58 14.39 30.67
C ASN A 2 16.45 13.52 30.13
N THR A 3 15.43 13.27 30.96
CA THR A 3 14.27 12.43 30.65
C THR A 3 13.58 12.84 29.32
N PHE A 4 13.53 14.13 29.03
CA PHE A 4 13.01 14.68 27.76
C PHE A 4 13.79 14.23 26.52
N ARG A 5 15.12 14.14 26.61
CA ARG A 5 15.95 13.65 25.49
C ARG A 5 15.69 12.17 25.21
N ILE A 6 15.46 11.38 26.25
CA ILE A 6 15.13 9.96 26.08
C ILE A 6 13.75 9.83 25.41
N ALA A 7 12.75 10.57 25.87
CA ALA A 7 11.40 10.58 25.27
C ALA A 7 11.42 11.05 23.80
N TYR A 8 12.21 12.09 23.48
CA TYR A 8 12.41 12.56 22.11
C TYR A 8 12.97 11.46 21.18
N ILE A 9 14.02 10.76 21.64
CA ILE A 9 14.64 9.68 20.86
C ILE A 9 13.64 8.53 20.62
N VAL A 10 12.86 8.17 21.64
CA VAL A 10 11.85 7.11 21.54
C VAL A 10 10.74 7.51 20.57
N CYS A 11 10.19 8.72 20.66
CA CYS A 11 9.14 9.18 19.74
C CYS A 11 9.66 9.31 18.30
N SER A 12 10.88 9.83 18.12
CA SER A 12 11.49 9.98 16.79
C SER A 12 11.77 8.63 16.12
N SER A 13 12.29 7.66 16.87
CA SER A 13 12.52 6.31 16.36
C SER A 13 11.21 5.58 16.04
N ALA A 14 10.19 5.71 16.88
CA ALA A 14 8.85 5.17 16.60
C ALA A 14 8.24 5.79 15.33
N ALA A 15 8.36 7.11 15.15
CA ALA A 15 7.90 7.79 13.94
C ALA A 15 8.61 7.27 12.68
N ALA A 16 9.94 7.09 12.74
CA ALA A 16 10.72 6.57 11.63
C ALA A 16 10.32 5.14 11.24
N ILE A 17 10.12 4.25 12.22
CA ILE A 17 9.67 2.87 11.96
C ILE A 17 8.28 2.86 11.30
N CYS A 18 7.35 3.68 11.80
CA CYS A 18 6.01 3.79 11.23
C CYS A 18 6.04 4.34 9.80
N ALA A 19 6.89 5.33 9.53
CA ALA A 19 7.07 5.91 8.19
C ALA A 19 7.66 4.88 7.21
N LEU A 20 8.62 4.06 7.64
CA LEU A 20 9.14 2.96 6.83
C LEU A 20 8.07 1.92 6.51
N ALA A 21 7.26 1.52 7.50
CA ALA A 21 6.14 0.60 7.27
C ALA A 21 5.14 1.19 6.26
N ALA A 22 4.78 2.47 6.40
CA ALA A 22 3.92 3.16 5.45
C ALA A 22 4.51 3.15 4.03
N ALA A 23 5.81 3.45 3.88
CA ALA A 23 6.50 3.46 2.60
C ALA A 23 6.49 2.08 1.93
N VAL A 24 6.66 0.99 2.70
CA VAL A 24 6.54 -0.39 2.18
C VAL A 24 5.13 -0.64 1.64
N TYR A 25 4.09 -0.25 2.37
CA TYR A 25 2.71 -0.45 1.89
C TYR A 25 2.38 0.41 0.66
N TRP A 26 2.89 1.65 0.58
CA TRP A 26 2.78 2.49 -0.61
C TRP A 26 3.52 1.88 -1.81
N TYR A 27 4.69 1.30 -1.59
CA TYR A 27 5.43 0.61 -2.64
C TYR A 27 4.68 -0.63 -3.15
N LEU A 28 4.13 -1.44 -2.23
CA LEU A 28 3.33 -2.61 -2.60
C LEU A 28 2.04 -2.20 -3.33
N SER A 29 1.36 -1.13 -2.91
CA SER A 29 0.17 -0.65 -3.59
C SER A 29 0.46 -0.04 -4.97
N SER A 30 1.69 0.46 -5.20
CA SER A 30 2.13 0.96 -6.52
C SER A 30 2.43 -0.16 -7.53
N ARG A 31 2.56 -1.40 -7.05
CA ARG A 31 2.82 -2.59 -7.87
C ARG A 31 1.71 -3.62 -7.69
N PRO A 32 0.45 -3.31 -8.08
CA PRO A 32 -0.55 -4.36 -8.22
C PRO A 32 0.04 -5.42 -9.13
N THR A 33 0.14 -6.64 -8.64
CA THR A 33 0.49 -7.78 -9.49
C THR A 33 -0.86 -8.35 -9.91
N PRO A 34 -1.42 -7.96 -11.08
CA PRO A 34 -2.69 -8.54 -11.51
C PRO A 34 -2.50 -10.05 -11.57
N THR A 35 -3.42 -10.78 -10.95
CA THR A 35 -3.45 -12.24 -11.03
C THR A 35 -3.37 -12.60 -12.51
N LEU A 36 -2.36 -13.39 -12.90
CA LEU A 36 -2.24 -13.89 -14.25
C LEU A 36 -3.47 -14.76 -14.51
N CYS A 37 -4.52 -14.18 -15.05
CA CYS A 37 -5.58 -14.95 -15.66
C CYS A 37 -4.94 -15.77 -16.77
N GLU A 38 -5.21 -17.08 -16.79
CA GLU A 38 -4.73 -17.98 -17.83
C GLU A 38 -4.90 -17.33 -19.19
N VAL A 39 -3.83 -17.31 -19.99
CA VAL A 39 -3.86 -16.79 -21.35
C VAL A 39 -5.02 -17.48 -22.05
N PRO A 40 -6.03 -16.75 -22.50
CA PRO A 40 -7.18 -17.39 -23.08
C PRO A 40 -6.77 -18.14 -24.34
N GLY A 41 -7.07 -19.44 -24.37
CA GLY A 41 -6.56 -20.40 -25.36
C GLY A 41 -7.12 -20.26 -26.78
N ALA A 42 -7.56 -19.07 -27.19
CA ALA A 42 -8.13 -18.85 -28.51
C ALA A 42 -7.46 -17.67 -29.21
N SER A 43 -6.69 -18.00 -30.26
CA SER A 43 -6.32 -17.08 -31.34
C SER A 43 -7.59 -16.41 -31.90
N ILE A 44 -7.46 -15.14 -32.30
CA ILE A 44 -8.51 -14.20 -32.77
C ILE A 44 -9.41 -14.75 -33.91
N SER A 45 -9.12 -15.94 -34.44
CA SER A 45 -9.69 -16.44 -35.69
C SER A 45 -11.11 -17.01 -35.62
N ASP A 46 -11.56 -17.73 -34.57
CA ASP A 46 -12.64 -18.72 -34.85
C ASP A 46 -13.93 -18.69 -34.00
N VAL A 47 -14.05 -17.94 -32.89
CA VAL A 47 -15.30 -17.98 -32.06
C VAL A 47 -15.61 -16.65 -31.34
N PRO A 48 -16.74 -15.96 -31.62
CA PRO A 48 -17.13 -14.69 -30.98
C PRO A 48 -17.43 -14.80 -29.47
N GLU A 49 -17.97 -15.93 -29.01
CA GLU A 49 -18.35 -16.14 -27.60
C GLU A 49 -17.13 -16.20 -26.66
N LEU A 50 -15.98 -16.63 -27.17
CA LEU A 50 -14.72 -16.64 -26.42
C LEU A 50 -14.12 -15.22 -26.27
N TYR A 51 -14.44 -14.30 -27.18
CA TYR A 51 -14.02 -12.90 -27.07
C TYR A 51 -14.67 -12.20 -25.88
N THR A 52 -15.98 -12.42 -25.67
CA THR A 52 -16.69 -11.89 -24.49
C THR A 52 -16.14 -12.45 -23.18
N LEU A 53 -15.65 -13.69 -23.18
CA LEU A 53 -15.03 -14.30 -22.02
C LEU A 53 -13.68 -13.62 -21.69
N ASN A 54 -12.84 -13.33 -22.70
CA ASN A 54 -11.55 -12.64 -22.51
C ASN A 54 -11.70 -11.25 -21.92
N VAL A 55 -12.61 -10.46 -22.47
CA VAL A 55 -12.86 -9.10 -21.99
C VAL A 55 -13.37 -9.13 -20.55
N GLN A 56 -14.22 -10.10 -20.20
CA GLN A 56 -14.69 -10.25 -18.82
C GLN A 56 -13.56 -10.64 -17.87
N VAL A 57 -12.73 -11.62 -18.24
CA VAL A 57 -11.60 -12.09 -17.42
C VAL A 57 -10.61 -10.96 -17.13
N ASP A 58 -10.30 -10.13 -18.13
CA ASP A 58 -9.41 -8.97 -17.98
C ASP A 58 -10.03 -7.90 -17.06
N VAL A 59 -11.33 -7.63 -17.20
CA VAL A 59 -12.06 -6.69 -16.33
C VAL A 59 -12.13 -7.17 -14.88
N TYR A 60 -12.34 -8.47 -14.64
CA TYR A 60 -12.34 -9.03 -13.28
C TYR A 60 -10.95 -9.02 -12.65
N ALA A 61 -9.89 -9.35 -13.41
CA ALA A 61 -8.51 -9.29 -12.92
C ALA A 61 -8.10 -7.87 -12.53
N VAL A 62 -8.47 -6.87 -13.34
CA VAL A 62 -8.23 -5.45 -13.04
C VAL A 62 -9.03 -5.00 -11.82
N ARG A 63 -10.29 -5.43 -11.68
CA ARG A 63 -11.12 -5.12 -10.51
C ARG A 63 -10.51 -5.66 -9.23
N ASP A 64 -10.05 -6.90 -9.23
CA ASP A 64 -9.46 -7.53 -8.05
C ASP A 64 -8.13 -6.86 -7.66
N ALA A 65 -7.29 -6.51 -8.64
CA ALA A 65 -6.07 -5.73 -8.42
C ALA A 65 -6.36 -4.32 -7.83
N LEU A 66 -7.46 -3.67 -8.24
CA LEU A 66 -7.89 -2.38 -7.68
C LEU A 66 -8.39 -2.51 -6.23
N ILE A 67 -9.08 -3.60 -5.89
CA ILE A 67 -9.52 -3.85 -4.51
C ILE A 67 -8.33 -4.11 -3.59
N GLU A 68 -7.34 -4.88 -4.06
CA GLU A 68 -6.12 -5.17 -3.30
C GLU A 68 -5.29 -3.90 -3.06
N THR A 69 -5.06 -3.10 -4.10
CA THR A 69 -4.32 -1.83 -3.98
C THR A 69 -5.03 -0.83 -3.07
N SER A 70 -6.36 -0.75 -3.14
CA SER A 70 -7.17 0.07 -2.21
C SER A 70 -6.98 -0.36 -0.76
N THR A 71 -6.95 -1.67 -0.49
CA THR A 71 -6.73 -2.23 0.85
C THR A 71 -5.32 -1.92 1.37
N LEU A 72 -4.30 -2.05 0.51
CA LEU A 72 -2.92 -1.70 0.85
C LEU A 72 -2.74 -0.20 1.09
N ASN A 73 -3.38 0.66 0.28
CA ASN A 73 -3.38 2.11 0.48
C ASN A 73 -4.01 2.50 1.82
N LYS A 74 -5.11 1.84 2.23
CA LYS A 74 -5.71 2.07 3.54
C LYS A 74 -4.74 1.75 4.68
N LYS A 75 -3.99 0.65 4.57
CA LYS A 75 -2.94 0.29 5.55
C LYS A 75 -1.81 1.31 5.55
N ALA A 76 -1.35 1.73 4.38
CA ALA A 76 -0.31 2.75 4.24
C ALA A 76 -0.72 4.09 4.88
N ALA A 77 -1.98 4.49 4.71
CA ALA A 77 -2.53 5.70 5.31
C ALA A 77 -2.59 5.64 6.84
N ILE A 78 -2.98 4.49 7.41
CA ILE A 78 -2.99 4.29 8.88
C ILE A 78 -1.56 4.45 9.42
N TRP A 79 -0.57 3.79 8.83
CA TRP A 79 0.82 3.90 9.25
C TRP A 79 1.39 5.30 9.09
N SER A 80 0.97 6.02 8.04
CA SER A 80 1.34 7.42 7.83
C SER A 80 0.76 8.33 8.92
N ALA A 81 -0.49 8.11 9.32
CA ALA A 81 -1.12 8.86 10.40
C ALA A 81 -0.44 8.61 11.76
N VAL A 82 -0.11 7.34 12.06
CA VAL A 82 0.62 6.97 13.28
C VAL A 82 2.03 7.60 13.29
N ALA A 83 2.73 7.55 12.16
CA ALA A 83 4.04 8.19 12.01
C ALA A 83 3.96 9.71 12.26
N ALA A 84 2.92 10.38 11.72
CA ALA A 84 2.72 11.81 11.91
C ALA A 84 2.45 12.18 13.37
N LEU A 85 1.68 11.37 14.11
CA LEU A 85 1.43 11.60 15.55
C LEU A 85 2.72 11.51 16.37
N PHE A 86 3.52 10.45 16.16
CA PHE A 86 4.80 10.32 16.85
C PHE A 86 5.81 11.40 16.44
N GLY A 87 5.82 11.79 15.16
CA GLY A 87 6.65 12.88 14.66
C GLY A 87 6.28 14.22 15.28
N ALA A 88 4.99 14.53 15.41
CA ALA A 88 4.51 15.73 16.08
C ALA A 88 4.88 15.74 17.58
N ALA A 89 4.69 14.62 18.28
CA ALA A 89 5.09 14.48 19.68
C ALA A 89 6.61 14.66 19.87
N ALA A 90 7.42 14.08 18.99
CA ALA A 90 8.86 14.28 18.98
C ALA A 90 9.25 15.74 18.73
N ALA A 91 8.62 16.41 17.76
CA ALA A 91 8.90 17.81 17.47
C ALA A 91 8.64 18.72 18.69
N ILE A 92 7.52 18.51 19.40
CA ILE A 92 7.21 19.26 20.63
C ILE A 92 8.27 19.01 21.72
N LEU A 93 8.63 17.75 21.95
CA LEU A 93 9.65 17.37 22.94
C LEU A 93 11.06 17.85 22.60
N GLY A 94 11.37 18.06 21.32
CA GLY A 94 12.68 18.57 20.87
C GLY A 94 12.87 20.07 21.07
N ILE A 95 11.77 20.83 21.24
CA ILE A 95 11.79 22.29 21.43
C ILE A 95 11.79 22.66 22.93
N MET A 96 11.38 21.75 23.81
CA MET A 96 11.38 21.90 25.28
C MET A 96 12.75 21.59 25.90
#